data_AF-A0AAW2XAG6-F1
#
_entry.id   AF-A0AAW2XAG6-F1
#
_cell.length_a   1.000
_cell.length_b   1.000
_cell.length_c   1.000
_cell.angle_alpha   90.00
_cell.angle_beta   90.00
_cell.angle_gamma   90.00
#
_symmetry.space_group_name_H-M   'P 1'
#
loop_
_entity.id
_entity.type
_entity.pdbx_description
1 polymer ?
#
loop_
_entity_poly.entity_id
_entity_poly.type
_entity_poly.pdbx_seq_one_letter_code
_entity_poly.pdbx_strand_id
1 'polypeptide(L)'
;MRAGSVQRRPQDTTTGYFYTWYSNNDGNPIWCKLDRILLNNEWLEAGLHCGAHFSPPGYLSDHSPGIISLFDPPAPKPKPFCFFNMWADHSDFSTTVENGWDMNVEGTPQFSLCRKLKALKGPLKAFNNLHYSHISVRAKEADLALQEAQTLLESDPQNVAIRGSLGDLRRKAIFLAEQKGNFIIKRQRSIS
;
A
#
# COMPACT_ATOMS: atom_id res chain seq x y z
N MET A 1 -6.42 -34.60 -20.46
CA MET A 1 -5.64 -34.78 -19.20
C MET A 1 -6.35 -33.98 -18.12
N ARG A 2 -6.87 -34.65 -17.07
CA ARG A 2 -7.70 -34.02 -16.02
C ARG A 2 -6.83 -33.14 -15.12
N ALA A 3 -7.24 -31.89 -14.93
CA ALA A 3 -6.72 -31.04 -13.86
C ALA A 3 -7.12 -31.68 -12.52
N GLY A 4 -6.13 -32.13 -11.75
CA GLY A 4 -6.34 -32.62 -10.40
C GLY A 4 -6.66 -31.44 -9.49
N SER A 5 -7.87 -31.42 -8.94
CA SER A 5 -8.24 -30.54 -7.83
C SER A 5 -7.36 -30.87 -6.63
N VAL A 6 -6.40 -29.99 -6.34
CA VAL A 6 -5.54 -30.09 -5.16
C VAL A 6 -6.37 -29.72 -3.93
N GLN A 7 -6.74 -30.73 -3.15
CA GLN A 7 -7.42 -30.58 -1.87
C GLN A 7 -6.40 -30.09 -0.83
N ARG A 8 -6.62 -28.91 -0.25
CA ARG A 8 -5.70 -28.32 0.75
C ARG A 8 -5.64 -29.19 2.00
N ARG A 9 -4.44 -29.44 2.52
CA ARG A 9 -4.24 -30.19 3.77
C ARG A 9 -4.38 -29.25 4.98
N PRO A 10 -4.78 -29.73 6.17
CA PRO A 10 -5.12 -28.88 7.32
C PRO A 10 -3.93 -28.17 8.00
N GLN A 11 -2.74 -28.17 7.41
CA GLN A 11 -1.49 -27.63 7.99
C GLN A 11 -0.81 -26.59 7.10
N ASP A 12 -1.47 -26.09 6.05
CA ASP A 12 -0.87 -25.09 5.17
C ASP A 12 -0.78 -23.73 5.90
N THR A 13 0.39 -23.43 6.47
CA THR A 13 0.74 -22.15 7.11
C THR A 13 0.87 -20.98 6.12
N THR A 14 0.57 -21.22 4.84
CA THR A 14 0.71 -20.26 3.74
C THR A 14 -0.65 -19.76 3.25
N THR A 15 -0.83 -18.45 3.21
CA THR A 15 -2.03 -17.75 2.73
C THR A 15 -1.71 -16.85 1.54
N GLY A 16 -2.74 -16.31 0.88
CA GLY A 16 -2.59 -15.44 -0.28
C GLY A 16 -2.42 -16.19 -1.60
N TYR A 17 -1.68 -15.60 -2.54
CA TYR A 17 -1.50 -16.08 -3.90
C TYR A 17 -0.76 -17.42 -3.93
N PHE A 18 -1.31 -18.39 -4.65
CA PHE A 18 -0.65 -19.67 -4.86
C PHE A 18 0.55 -19.48 -5.78
N TYR A 19 0.38 -18.91 -6.96
CA TYR A 19 1.49 -18.67 -7.89
C TYR A 19 2.32 -17.47 -7.45
N THR A 20 3.64 -17.57 -7.58
CA THR A 20 4.58 -16.54 -7.10
C THR A 20 5.38 -15.88 -8.18
N TRP A 21 5.24 -16.36 -9.42
CA TRP A 21 5.87 -15.78 -10.57
C TRP A 21 4.92 -15.80 -11.77
N TYR A 22 5.06 -14.77 -12.60
CA TYR A 22 4.28 -14.58 -13.80
C TYR A 22 5.14 -14.23 -15.00
N SER A 23 4.88 -14.86 -16.14
CA SER A 23 5.46 -14.37 -17.39
C SER A 23 4.80 -13.05 -17.76
N ASN A 24 5.61 -12.02 -17.91
CA ASN A 24 5.18 -10.69 -18.35
C ASN A 24 4.90 -10.67 -19.88
N ASN A 25 4.36 -11.76 -20.41
CA ASN A 25 4.10 -11.96 -21.83
C ASN A 25 2.59 -11.89 -22.11
N ASP A 26 2.17 -10.82 -22.76
CA ASP A 26 0.76 -10.50 -23.03
C ASP A 26 0.06 -11.55 -23.92
N GLY A 27 0.81 -12.29 -24.76
CA GLY A 27 0.23 -13.28 -25.68
C GLY A 27 -0.08 -14.64 -25.05
N ASN A 28 0.71 -15.06 -24.06
CA ASN A 28 0.52 -16.33 -23.35
C ASN A 28 1.11 -16.27 -21.94
N PRO A 29 0.42 -15.65 -20.97
CA PRO A 29 0.89 -15.54 -19.61
C PRO A 29 0.97 -16.93 -18.95
N ILE A 30 2.13 -17.23 -18.37
CA ILE A 30 2.44 -18.47 -17.64
C ILE A 30 2.61 -18.13 -16.17
N TRP A 31 2.09 -19.00 -15.30
CA TRP A 31 2.08 -18.81 -13.87
C TRP A 31 2.80 -19.97 -13.21
N CYS A 32 3.78 -19.64 -12.38
CA CYS A 32 4.62 -20.65 -11.73
C CYS A 32 4.70 -20.41 -10.22
N LYS A 33 4.78 -21.51 -9.45
CA LYS A 33 5.18 -21.47 -8.05
C LYS A 33 6.70 -21.61 -7.98
N LEU A 34 7.42 -20.48 -7.99
CA LEU A 34 8.89 -20.47 -7.94
C LEU A 34 9.42 -20.22 -6.53
N ASP A 35 8.71 -19.45 -5.73
CA ASP A 35 9.14 -18.99 -4.43
C ASP A 35 8.53 -19.86 -3.32
N ARG A 36 9.36 -20.26 -2.36
CA ARG A 36 8.97 -21.10 -1.22
C ARG A 36 9.54 -20.52 0.06
N ILE A 37 8.73 -20.56 1.11
CA ILE A 37 9.16 -20.24 2.46
C ILE A 37 9.30 -21.56 3.20
N LEU A 38 10.49 -21.82 3.75
CA LEU A 38 10.83 -23.05 4.45
C LEU A 38 11.12 -22.71 5.92
N LEU A 39 10.66 -23.57 6.81
CA LEU A 39 10.93 -23.49 8.25
C LEU A 39 11.78 -24.70 8.67
N ASN A 40 12.69 -24.50 9.62
CA ASN A 40 13.42 -25.62 10.21
C ASN A 40 12.62 -26.25 11.37
N ASN A 41 13.01 -27.45 11.78
CA ASN A 41 12.32 -28.18 12.86
C ASN A 41 12.44 -27.47 14.20
N GLU A 42 13.60 -26.85 14.49
CA GLU A 42 13.82 -26.12 15.74
C GLU A 42 12.76 -25.02 15.98
N TRP A 43 12.35 -24.31 14.93
CA TRP A 43 11.33 -23.26 15.03
C TRP A 43 9.92 -23.83 15.25
N LEU A 44 9.64 -24.99 14.67
CA LEU A 44 8.38 -25.71 14.88
C LEU A 44 8.28 -26.24 16.32
N GLU A 45 9.37 -26.82 16.82
CA GLU A 45 9.50 -27.33 18.19
C GLU A 45 9.43 -26.21 19.23
N ALA A 46 9.96 -25.03 18.92
CA ALA A 46 9.86 -23.84 19.77
C ALA A 46 8.44 -23.24 19.84
N GLY A 47 7.46 -23.76 19.08
CA GLY A 47 6.08 -23.29 19.11
C GLY A 47 5.89 -21.88 18.56
N LEU A 48 6.76 -21.42 17.67
CA LEU A 48 6.68 -20.09 17.09
C LEU A 48 5.43 -19.96 16.22
N HIS A 49 4.61 -18.92 16.47
CA HIS A 49 3.57 -18.51 15.53
C HIS A 49 4.23 -18.04 14.23
N CYS A 50 4.20 -18.91 13.22
CA CYS A 50 4.77 -18.68 11.91
C CYS A 50 3.68 -18.78 10.84
N GLY A 51 3.54 -17.71 10.04
CA GLY A 51 2.64 -17.67 8.91
C GLY A 51 3.35 -17.10 7.69
N ALA A 52 3.09 -17.68 6.53
CA ALA A 52 3.53 -17.15 5.25
C ALA A 52 2.34 -16.53 4.52
N HIS A 53 2.52 -15.37 3.90
CA HIS A 53 1.51 -14.74 3.06
C HIS A 53 2.14 -14.27 1.75
N PHE A 54 1.67 -14.80 0.62
CA PHE A 54 2.07 -14.29 -0.70
C PHE A 54 1.08 -13.23 -1.16
N SER A 55 1.54 -11.99 -1.31
CA SER A 55 0.71 -10.88 -1.78
C SER A 55 0.54 -10.93 -3.31
N PRO A 56 -0.46 -10.24 -3.90
CA PRO A 56 -0.55 -10.11 -5.35
C PRO A 56 0.78 -9.65 -5.98
N PRO A 57 1.14 -10.13 -7.18
CA PRO A 57 2.30 -9.63 -7.90
C PRO A 57 2.12 -8.15 -8.20
N GLY A 58 3.08 -7.32 -7.78
CA GLY A 58 2.98 -5.88 -7.93
C GLY A 58 3.00 -5.42 -9.39
N TYR A 59 2.90 -4.11 -9.60
CA TYR A 59 3.08 -3.50 -10.92
C TYR A 59 4.56 -3.34 -11.32
N LEU A 60 5.52 -3.53 -10.39
CA LEU A 60 6.97 -3.37 -10.62
C LEU A 60 7.75 -4.70 -10.72
N SER A 61 7.14 -5.81 -10.33
CA SER A 61 7.79 -7.12 -10.32
C SER A 61 6.85 -8.17 -10.91
N ASP A 62 7.44 -9.12 -11.61
CA ASP A 62 6.82 -10.34 -12.07
C ASP A 62 6.72 -11.42 -10.97
N HIS A 63 7.26 -11.16 -9.78
CA HIS A 63 7.13 -12.00 -8.60
C HIS A 63 6.07 -11.48 -7.61
N SER A 64 5.40 -12.43 -6.95
CA SER A 64 4.53 -12.20 -5.80
C SER A 64 5.37 -12.19 -4.52
N PRO A 65 5.44 -11.09 -3.77
CA PRO A 65 6.25 -11.03 -2.57
C PRO A 65 5.67 -11.92 -1.46
N GLY A 66 6.53 -12.76 -0.89
CA GLY A 66 6.23 -13.56 0.29
C GLY A 66 6.56 -12.81 1.58
N ILE A 67 5.59 -12.71 2.48
CA ILE A 67 5.71 -12.09 3.79
C ILE A 67 5.68 -13.20 4.83
N ILE A 68 6.72 -13.29 5.65
CA ILE A 68 6.78 -14.19 6.79
C ILE A 68 6.39 -13.38 8.03
N SER A 69 5.32 -13.80 8.69
CA SER A 69 4.93 -13.30 10.00
C SER A 69 5.53 -14.22 11.05
N LEU A 70 6.48 -13.69 11.80
CA LEU A 70 7.05 -14.32 12.99
C LEU A 70 6.54 -13.53 14.18
N PHE A 71 6.03 -14.22 15.20
CA PHE A 71 5.45 -13.61 16.40
C PHE A 71 4.17 -12.80 16.10
N ASP A 72 3.52 -12.33 17.17
CA ASP A 72 2.32 -11.50 17.02
C ASP A 72 2.69 -10.12 16.46
N PRO A 73 1.89 -9.59 15.52
CA PRO A 73 2.13 -8.26 14.99
C PRO A 73 2.03 -7.24 16.13
N PRO A 74 2.95 -6.25 16.19
CA PRO A 74 2.84 -5.20 17.18
C PRO A 74 1.54 -4.43 16.99
N ALA A 75 0.94 -3.98 18.10
CA ALA A 75 -0.27 -3.19 18.05
C ALA A 75 -0.10 -2.01 17.07
N PRO A 76 -1.09 -1.74 16.20
CA PRO A 76 -0.99 -0.69 15.20
C PRO A 76 -0.73 0.65 15.89
N LYS A 77 0.42 1.26 15.57
CA LYS A 77 0.77 2.58 16.10
C LYS A 77 0.15 3.67 15.22
N PRO A 78 -0.45 4.72 15.81
CA PRO A 78 -0.95 5.83 15.04
C PRO A 78 0.20 6.48 14.26
N LYS A 79 -0.02 6.72 12.97
CA LYS A 79 0.97 7.36 12.11
C LYS A 79 1.22 8.80 12.61
N PRO A 80 2.48 9.21 12.83
CA PRO A 80 2.77 10.56 13.29
C PRO A 80 2.30 11.59 12.26
N PHE A 81 1.90 12.76 12.76
CA PHE A 81 1.62 13.90 11.89
C PHE A 81 2.92 14.41 11.27
N CYS A 82 2.89 14.67 9.96
CA CYS A 82 4.00 15.22 9.21
C CYS A 82 3.50 16.47 8.48
N PHE A 83 4.24 17.57 8.61
CA PHE A 83 4.01 18.78 7.83
C PHE A 83 4.65 18.61 6.46
N PHE A 84 3.97 19.05 5.39
CA PHE A 84 4.53 19.01 4.05
C PHE A 84 4.77 20.44 3.57
N ASN A 85 6.00 20.74 3.12
CA ASN A 85 6.38 22.12 2.81
C ASN A 85 5.53 22.74 1.70
N MET A 86 5.12 21.93 0.71
CA MET A 86 4.20 22.35 -0.36
C MET A 86 2.88 22.95 0.15
N TRP A 87 2.47 22.67 1.39
CA TRP A 87 1.29 23.30 1.98
C TRP A 87 1.50 24.81 2.13
N ALA A 88 2.69 25.25 2.53
CA ALA A 88 3.00 26.66 2.73
C ALA A 88 2.90 27.48 1.42
N ASP A 89 3.08 26.83 0.28
CA ASP A 89 3.04 27.46 -1.05
C ASP A 89 1.60 27.59 -1.61
N HIS A 90 0.59 27.02 -0.94
CA HIS A 90 -0.80 27.05 -1.39
C HIS A 90 -1.53 28.31 -0.90
N SER A 91 -2.33 28.94 -1.77
CA SER A 91 -3.04 30.20 -1.48
C SER A 91 -3.83 30.17 -0.16
N ASP A 92 -4.55 29.07 0.08
CA ASP A 92 -5.48 28.95 1.20
C ASP A 92 -4.80 28.49 2.51
N PHE A 93 -3.49 28.26 2.50
CA PHE A 93 -2.77 27.75 3.67
C PHE A 93 -2.76 28.76 4.82
N SER A 94 -2.39 30.02 4.56
CA SER A 94 -2.34 31.06 5.59
C SER A 94 -3.69 31.22 6.27
N THR A 95 -4.77 31.31 5.51
CA THR A 95 -6.14 31.38 6.05
C THR A 95 -6.50 30.16 6.89
N THR A 96 -6.11 28.95 6.46
CA THR A 96 -6.33 27.72 7.24
C THR A 96 -5.60 27.76 8.58
N VAL A 97 -4.37 28.27 8.60
CA VAL A 97 -3.58 28.42 9.81
C VAL A 97 -4.17 29.49 10.72
N GLU A 98 -4.46 30.68 10.20
CA GLU A 98 -5.04 31.79 10.95
C GLU A 98 -6.32 31.38 11.67
N ASN A 99 -7.26 30.75 10.96
CA ASN A 99 -8.52 30.27 11.54
C ASN A 99 -8.32 29.25 12.67
N GLY A 100 -7.30 28.38 12.57
CA GLY A 100 -6.98 27.42 13.62
C GLY A 100 -6.10 27.99 14.74
N TRP A 101 -5.46 29.13 14.51
CA TRP A 101 -4.55 29.78 15.44
C TRP A 101 -5.23 30.86 16.28
N ASP A 102 -6.34 31.41 15.77
CA ASP A 102 -7.20 32.39 16.44
C ASP A 102 -8.05 31.71 17.52
N MET A 103 -7.36 31.26 18.57
CA MET A 103 -7.97 30.71 19.76
C MET A 103 -7.32 31.31 21.00
N ASN A 104 -8.14 31.66 21.98
CA ASN A 104 -7.67 32.05 23.30
C ASN A 104 -7.21 30.79 24.06
N VAL A 105 -5.99 30.82 24.59
CA VAL A 105 -5.42 29.72 25.38
C VAL A 105 -4.82 30.30 26.64
N GLU A 106 -5.41 29.94 27.78
CA GLU A 106 -4.88 30.27 29.10
C GLU A 106 -3.67 29.38 29.45
N GLY A 107 -2.65 29.99 30.06
CA GLY A 107 -1.44 29.30 30.49
C GLY A 107 -0.16 30.01 30.04
N THR A 108 0.96 29.32 30.14
CA THR A 108 2.27 29.86 29.72
C THR A 108 2.34 30.00 28.20
N PRO A 109 3.22 30.88 27.66
CA PRO A 109 3.44 31.00 26.22
C PRO A 109 3.77 29.66 25.54
N GLN A 110 4.57 28.81 26.20
CA GLN A 110 4.90 27.48 25.70
C GLN A 110 3.67 26.57 25.63
N PHE A 111 2.83 26.57 26.68
CA PHE A 111 1.59 25.80 26.68
C PHE A 111 0.63 26.28 25.58
N SER A 112 0.48 27.59 25.42
CA SER A 112 -0.32 28.21 24.35
C SER A 112 0.14 27.74 22.97
N LEU A 113 1.44 27.81 22.70
CA LEU A 113 2.01 27.34 21.44
C LEU A 113 1.72 25.84 21.19
N CYS A 114 1.95 24.97 22.17
CA CYS A 114 1.68 23.54 22.04
C CYS A 114 0.20 23.25 21.76
N ARG A 115 -0.71 23.97 22.40
CA ARG A 115 -2.16 23.81 22.20
C ARG A 115 -2.58 24.26 20.81
N LYS A 116 -2.09 25.40 20.34
CA LYS A 116 -2.38 25.91 18.98
C LYS A 116 -1.85 24.97 17.90
N LEU A 117 -0.61 24.48 18.02
CA LEU A 117 -0.06 23.47 17.11
C LEU A 117 -0.85 22.16 17.13
N LYS A 118 -1.36 21.75 18.29
CA LYS A 118 -2.22 20.55 18.40
C LYS A 118 -3.57 20.77 17.71
N ALA A 119 -4.16 21.95 17.84
CA ALA A 119 -5.42 22.32 17.18
C ALA A 119 -5.28 22.32 15.65
N LEU A 120 -4.16 22.82 15.11
CA LEU A 120 -3.89 22.83 13.67
C LEU A 120 -3.80 21.44 13.02
N LYS A 121 -3.55 20.36 13.78
CA LYS A 121 -3.39 19.02 13.20
C LYS A 121 -4.62 18.55 12.43
N GLY A 122 -5.82 18.88 12.89
CA GLY A 122 -7.08 18.50 12.23
C GLY A 122 -7.28 19.26 10.91
N PRO A 123 -7.31 20.60 10.94
CA PRO A 123 -7.40 21.44 9.75
C PRO A 123 -6.35 21.12 8.69
N LEU A 124 -5.08 20.96 9.06
CA LEU A 124 -4.02 20.64 8.11
C LEU A 124 -4.16 19.24 7.47
N LYS A 125 -4.70 18.27 8.21
CA LYS A 125 -5.05 16.97 7.62
C LYS A 125 -6.21 17.09 6.62
N ALA A 126 -7.24 17.86 6.96
CA ALA A 126 -8.38 18.11 6.08
C ALA A 126 -7.93 18.86 4.82
N PHE A 127 -7.10 19.89 4.97
CA PHE A 127 -6.47 20.64 3.90
C PHE A 127 -5.69 19.73 2.94
N ASN A 128 -4.84 18.84 3.48
CA ASN A 128 -4.13 17.87 2.66
C ASN A 128 -5.08 16.93 1.91
N ASN A 129 -6.16 16.51 2.54
CA ASN A 129 -7.14 15.63 1.89
C ASN A 129 -7.89 16.36 0.77
N LEU A 130 -8.25 17.62 0.98
CA LEU A 130 -8.97 18.44 0.02
C LEU A 130 -8.13 18.72 -1.23
N HIS A 131 -6.90 19.20 -1.06
CA HIS A 131 -6.09 19.71 -2.18
C HIS A 131 -5.12 18.67 -2.76
N TYR A 132 -4.76 17.64 -1.99
CA TYR A 132 -3.61 16.80 -2.33
C TYR A 132 -3.83 15.27 -2.21
N SER A 133 -5.05 14.80 -1.92
CA SER A 133 -5.33 13.35 -1.85
C SER A 133 -5.48 12.70 -3.22
N HIS A 134 -5.86 13.46 -4.24
CA HIS A 134 -6.32 12.94 -5.53
C HIS A 134 -5.34 11.95 -6.17
N ILE A 135 -4.03 12.27 -6.19
CA ILE A 135 -3.04 11.36 -6.77
C ILE A 135 -2.84 10.08 -5.93
N SER A 136 -2.94 10.19 -4.61
CA SER A 136 -2.81 9.03 -3.72
C SER A 136 -4.01 8.10 -3.82
N VAL A 137 -5.22 8.66 -3.98
CA VAL A 137 -6.46 7.92 -4.20
C VAL A 137 -6.42 7.21 -5.55
N ARG A 138 -6.13 7.93 -6.64
CA ARG A 138 -6.05 7.34 -7.98
C ARG A 138 -5.02 6.22 -8.08
N ALA A 139 -3.84 6.40 -7.47
CA ALA A 139 -2.83 5.35 -7.43
C ALA A 139 -3.31 4.11 -6.66
N LYS A 140 -4.04 4.29 -5.56
CA LYS A 140 -4.63 3.18 -4.79
C LYS A 140 -5.72 2.46 -5.58
N GLU A 141 -6.60 3.20 -6.26
CA GLU A 141 -7.65 2.63 -7.11
C GLU A 141 -7.07 1.83 -8.28
N ALA A 142 -6.01 2.34 -8.92
CA ALA A 142 -5.34 1.62 -10.00
C ALA A 142 -4.64 0.34 -9.52
N ASP A 143 -4.03 0.38 -8.33
CA ASP A 143 -3.43 -0.79 -7.68
C ASP A 143 -4.50 -1.85 -7.35
N LEU A 144 -5.63 -1.44 -6.76
CA LEU A 144 -6.75 -2.35 -6.48
C LEU A 144 -7.33 -2.98 -7.75
N ALA A 145 -7.56 -2.18 -8.80
CA ALA A 145 -8.08 -2.70 -10.07
C ALA A 145 -7.12 -3.72 -10.71
N LEU A 146 -5.80 -3.51 -10.59
CA LEU A 146 -4.82 -4.49 -11.04
C LEU A 146 -4.87 -5.78 -10.21
N GLN A 147 -4.95 -5.67 -8.88
CA GLN A 147 -5.05 -6.83 -7.97
C GLN A 147 -6.31 -7.66 -8.21
N GLU A 148 -7.45 -7.00 -8.45
CA GLU A 148 -8.71 -7.66 -8.79
C GLU A 148 -8.59 -8.47 -10.08
N ALA A 149 -8.03 -7.87 -11.14
CA ALA A 149 -7.78 -8.57 -12.40
C ALA A 149 -6.82 -9.76 -12.24
N GLN A 150 -5.76 -9.60 -11.44
CA GLN A 150 -4.81 -10.68 -11.14
C GLN A 150 -5.47 -11.79 -10.31
N THR A 151 -6.34 -11.47 -9.36
CA THR A 151 -7.07 -12.46 -8.55
C THR A 151 -8.01 -13.28 -9.43
N LEU A 152 -8.71 -12.61 -10.36
CA LEU A 152 -9.63 -13.28 -11.29
C LEU A 152 -8.90 -14.21 -12.25
N LEU A 153 -7.71 -13.84 -12.71
CA LEU A 153 -6.93 -14.75 -13.56
C LEU A 153 -6.30 -15.91 -12.77
N GLU A 154 -6.19 -15.81 -11.44
CA GLU A 154 -5.70 -16.93 -10.63
C GLU A 154 -6.77 -18.03 -10.53
N SER A 155 -8.04 -17.63 -10.44
CA SER A 155 -9.18 -18.54 -10.42
C SER A 155 -9.60 -19.01 -11.82
N ASP A 156 -9.51 -18.15 -12.82
CA ASP A 156 -9.77 -18.45 -14.23
C ASP A 156 -8.61 -17.99 -15.13
N PRO A 157 -7.55 -18.82 -15.24
CA PRO A 157 -6.41 -18.47 -16.06
C PRO A 157 -6.75 -18.27 -17.53
N GLN A 158 -7.85 -18.82 -18.06
CA GLN A 158 -8.17 -18.78 -19.49
C GLN A 158 -9.00 -17.55 -19.90
N ASN A 159 -9.28 -16.64 -18.97
CA ASN A 159 -10.09 -15.46 -19.24
C ASN A 159 -9.38 -14.47 -20.19
N VAL A 160 -9.69 -14.55 -21.48
CA VAL A 160 -9.05 -13.77 -22.55
C VAL A 160 -9.30 -12.27 -22.40
N ALA A 161 -10.49 -11.87 -21.94
CA ALA A 161 -10.84 -10.46 -21.76
C ALA A 161 -9.96 -9.80 -20.68
N ILE A 162 -9.82 -10.46 -19.52
CA ILE A 162 -9.01 -9.94 -18.42
C ILE A 162 -7.53 -9.93 -18.81
N ARG A 163 -7.03 -10.98 -19.48
CA ARG A 163 -5.67 -11.03 -20.04
C ARG A 163 -5.38 -9.83 -20.95
N GLY A 164 -6.30 -9.53 -21.87
CA GLY A 164 -6.16 -8.40 -22.80
C GLY A 164 -6.08 -7.05 -22.08
N SER A 165 -6.84 -6.86 -20.99
CA SER A 165 -6.82 -5.62 -20.20
C SER A 165 -5.69 -5.51 -19.18
N LEU A 166 -5.03 -6.62 -18.82
CA LEU A 166 -4.06 -6.66 -17.73
C LEU A 166 -2.86 -5.75 -17.98
N GLY A 167 -2.38 -5.70 -19.23
CA GLY A 167 -1.29 -4.82 -19.65
C GLY A 167 -1.63 -3.34 -19.48
N ASP A 168 -2.86 -2.92 -19.81
CA ASP A 168 -3.33 -1.55 -19.63
C ASP A 168 -3.48 -1.18 -18.15
N LEU A 169 -4.04 -2.08 -17.34
CA LEU A 169 -4.14 -1.90 -15.90
C LEU A 169 -2.77 -1.75 -15.25
N ARG A 170 -1.80 -2.58 -15.65
CA ARG A 170 -0.41 -2.52 -15.16
C ARG A 170 0.25 -1.20 -15.57
N ARG A 171 0.16 -0.78 -16.83
CA ARG A 171 0.68 0.52 -17.30
C ARG A 171 0.09 1.69 -16.51
N LYS A 172 -1.23 1.68 -16.29
CA LYS A 172 -1.93 2.71 -15.51
C LYS A 172 -1.46 2.74 -14.06
N ALA A 173 -1.29 1.57 -13.43
CA ALA A 173 -0.79 1.45 -12.06
C ALA A 173 0.65 1.97 -11.92
N ILE A 174 1.56 1.59 -12.84
CA ILE A 174 2.95 2.10 -12.89
C ILE A 174 2.95 3.63 -12.98
N PHE A 175 2.24 4.18 -13.96
CA PHE A 175 2.19 5.62 -14.18
C PHE A 175 1.72 6.38 -12.93
N LEU A 176 0.61 5.94 -12.32
CA LEU A 176 0.08 6.61 -11.14
C LEU A 176 0.95 6.42 -9.89
N ALA A 177 1.64 5.29 -9.77
CA ALA A 177 2.62 5.06 -8.71
C ALA A 177 3.83 5.99 -8.82
N GLU A 178 4.36 6.19 -10.04
CA GLU A 178 5.44 7.15 -10.30
C GLU A 178 5.01 8.58 -9.98
N GLN A 179 3.82 8.99 -10.44
CA GLN A 179 3.28 10.31 -10.13
C GLN A 179 3.09 10.51 -8.61
N LYS A 180 2.60 9.49 -7.90
CA LYS A 180 2.51 9.50 -6.43
C LYS A 180 3.90 9.60 -5.78
N GLY A 181 4.89 8.87 -6.27
CA GLY A 181 6.28 8.94 -5.81
C GLY A 181 6.86 10.35 -5.96
N ASN A 182 6.73 10.93 -7.14
CA ASN A 182 7.14 12.31 -7.44
C ASN A 182 6.43 13.32 -6.53
N PHE A 183 5.14 13.14 -6.31
CA PHE A 183 4.37 13.95 -5.39
C PHE A 183 4.85 13.83 -3.93
N ILE A 184 5.22 12.62 -3.47
CA ILE A 184 5.83 12.43 -2.14
C ILE A 184 7.20 13.07 -2.04
N ILE A 185 8.02 13.02 -3.09
CA ILE A 185 9.32 13.71 -3.11
C ILE A 185 9.12 15.23 -2.99
N LYS A 186 8.14 15.79 -3.70
CA LYS A 186 7.76 17.22 -3.58
C LYS A 186 7.26 17.57 -2.17
N ARG A 187 6.66 16.65 -1.43
CA ARG A 187 6.32 16.85 -0.01
C ARG A 187 7.54 17.08 0.88
N GLN A 188 8.69 16.51 0.51
CA GLN A 188 9.93 16.53 1.31
C GLN A 188 10.92 17.62 0.88
N ARG A 189 10.85 18.09 -0.37
CA ARG A 189 11.75 19.13 -0.93
C ARG A 189 10.98 20.40 -1.25
N SER A 190 10.94 21.36 -0.32
CA SER A 190 10.72 22.77 -0.64
C SER A 190 11.39 23.62 0.45
N ILE A 191 12.70 23.78 0.31
CA ILE A 191 13.50 24.89 0.84
C ILE A 191 14.67 25.04 -0.15
N SER A 192 14.53 25.97 -1.09
CA SER A 192 15.63 26.67 -1.76
C SER A 192 15.05 27.86 -2.51
#